data_AF-A0A2S2PHA2-F1
#
_entry.id   AF-A0A2S2PHA2-F1
#
_cell.length_a   1.000
_cell.length_b   1.000
_cell.length_c   1.000
_cell.angle_alpha   90.00
_cell.angle_beta   90.00
_cell.angle_gamma   90.00
#
_symmetry.space_group_name_H-M   'P 1'
#
loop_
_entity.id
_entity.type
_entity.pdbx_description
1 polymer ?
#
loop_
_entity_poly.entity_id
_entity_poly.type
_entity_poly.pdbx_seq_one_letter_code
_entity_poly.pdbx_strand_id
1 'polypeptide(L)'
;QLNRTYTCIPGVHDKSNIYIDNFQYKYYKKSVLRNKMYLICEKQRNKKVNEYCSATAIIENIHDPENRMRLQPGGHNHGAVDRDLDMPYLRRAIGRRATTFGAMSMPIRHIYNEEIVSHPAGSLSYTFQQAQHRCKRMRNYRRPKIPETIP
;
A
#
# COMPACT_ATOMS: atom_id res chain seq x y z
N GLN A 1 -25.37 -7.38 12.48
CA GLN A 1 -24.23 -7.12 11.57
C GLN A 1 -23.35 -6.09 12.27
N LEU A 2 -22.10 -6.41 12.59
CA LEU A 2 -21.19 -5.44 13.22
C LEU A 2 -20.93 -4.27 12.25
N ASN A 3 -21.00 -3.05 12.76
CA ASN A 3 -20.59 -1.83 12.04
C ASN A 3 -19.08 -1.92 11.74
N ARG A 4 -18.73 -2.51 10.59
CA ARG A 4 -17.35 -2.54 10.10
C ARG A 4 -17.10 -1.29 9.27
N THR A 5 -16.13 -0.52 9.71
CA THR A 5 -15.59 0.62 8.96
C THR A 5 -14.19 0.29 8.51
N TYR A 6 -13.66 1.05 7.55
CA TYR A 6 -12.30 0.87 7.09
C TYR A 6 -11.51 2.17 6.99
N THR A 7 -10.20 2.03 7.08
CA THR A 7 -9.23 3.05 6.70
C THR A 7 -8.46 2.57 5.46
N CYS A 8 -7.90 3.52 4.72
CA CYS A 8 -7.18 3.24 3.48
C CYS A 8 -5.74 3.71 3.62
N ILE A 9 -4.80 2.77 3.53
CA ILE A 9 -3.37 3.07 3.58
C ILE A 9 -2.72 2.83 2.21
N PRO A 10 -1.57 3.47 1.94
CA PRO A 10 -0.76 3.20 0.77
C PRO A 10 -0.35 1.74 0.60
N GLY A 11 -0.52 1.21 -0.60
CA GLY A 11 0.06 -0.07 -1.00
C GLY A 11 1.53 0.04 -1.39
N VAL A 12 2.10 -1.08 -1.85
CA VAL A 12 3.51 -1.17 -2.29
C VAL A 12 3.75 -0.37 -3.58
N HIS A 13 2.77 -0.42 -4.49
CA HIS A 13 2.78 0.33 -5.74
C HIS A 13 2.09 1.69 -5.55
N ASP A 14 2.54 2.70 -6.29
CA ASP A 14 2.14 4.09 -6.10
C ASP A 14 0.62 4.32 -6.13
N LYS A 15 -0.10 3.64 -7.05
CA LYS A 15 -1.56 3.73 -7.20
C LYS A 15 -2.34 2.60 -6.50
N SER A 16 -1.65 1.70 -5.79
CA SER A 16 -2.30 0.61 -5.07
C SER A 16 -2.62 1.02 -3.64
N ASN A 17 -3.76 0.62 -3.10
CA ASN A 17 -4.12 0.88 -1.71
C ASN A 17 -4.44 -0.43 -0.98
N ILE A 18 -4.32 -0.40 0.34
CA ILE A 18 -4.69 -1.47 1.26
C ILE A 18 -5.81 -0.93 2.13
N TYR A 19 -6.86 -1.73 2.28
CA TYR A 19 -8.02 -1.40 3.09
C TYR A 19 -7.90 -2.16 4.41
N ILE A 20 -8.03 -1.48 5.53
CA ILE A 20 -7.90 -2.06 6.86
C ILE A 20 -9.20 -1.80 7.60
N ASP A 21 -9.85 -2.87 8.08
CA ASP A 21 -11.06 -2.69 8.87
C ASP A 21 -10.74 -2.34 10.33
N ASN A 22 -11.76 -1.90 11.07
CA ASN A 22 -11.66 -1.61 12.50
C ASN A 22 -11.30 -2.81 13.40
N PHE A 23 -11.19 -4.01 12.83
CA PHE A 23 -10.70 -5.23 13.48
C PHE A 23 -9.27 -5.60 13.05
N GLN A 24 -8.56 -4.68 12.37
CA GLN A 24 -7.18 -4.83 11.91
C GLN A 24 -6.97 -5.90 10.83
N TYR A 25 -8.01 -6.31 10.11
CA TYR A 25 -7.88 -7.17 8.94
C TYR A 25 -7.57 -6.37 7.68
N LYS A 26 -6.61 -6.87 6.90
CA LYS A 26 -6.16 -6.27 5.65
C LYS A 26 -6.86 -6.88 4.45
N TYR A 27 -7.23 -5.99 3.53
CA TYR A 27 -7.82 -6.36 2.27
C TYR A 27 -7.18 -5.62 1.11
N TYR A 28 -7.18 -6.28 -0.05
CA TYR A 28 -6.81 -5.70 -1.33
C TYR A 28 -8.03 -5.57 -2.23
N LYS A 29 -8.05 -4.49 -3.02
CA LYS A 29 -9.01 -4.36 -4.13
C LYS A 29 -8.89 -5.55 -5.09
N LYS A 30 -10.02 -6.21 -5.33
CA LYS A 30 -10.21 -7.22 -6.37
C LYS A 30 -10.82 -6.59 -7.62
N SER A 31 -11.94 -5.90 -7.48
CA SER A 31 -12.66 -5.26 -8.59
C SER A 31 -13.53 -4.11 -8.09
N VAL A 32 -13.99 -3.27 -9.02
CA VAL A 32 -14.99 -2.24 -8.78
C VAL A 32 -16.07 -2.39 -9.84
N LEU A 33 -17.34 -2.39 -9.44
CA LEU A 33 -18.50 -2.50 -10.32
C LEU A 33 -19.64 -1.65 -9.77
N ARG A 34 -20.21 -0.75 -10.59
CA ARG A 34 -21.41 0.05 -10.24
C ARG A 34 -21.34 0.67 -8.83
N ASN A 35 -20.26 1.42 -8.55
CA ASN A 35 -20.00 2.07 -7.25
C ASN A 35 -19.70 1.13 -6.06
N LYS A 36 -19.66 -0.19 -6.30
CA LYS A 36 -19.27 -1.19 -5.31
C LYS A 36 -17.82 -1.60 -5.49
N MET A 37 -17.10 -1.76 -4.39
CA MET A 37 -15.75 -2.32 -4.41
C MET A 37 -15.71 -3.68 -3.73
N TYR A 38 -15.17 -4.66 -4.44
CA TYR A 38 -14.93 -6.00 -3.91
C TYR A 38 -13.51 -6.10 -3.42
N LEU A 39 -13.36 -6.62 -2.20
CA LEU A 39 -12.12 -6.75 -1.49
C LEU A 39 -11.85 -8.22 -1.16
N ILE A 40 -10.58 -8.60 -1.22
CA ILE A 40 -10.09 -9.92 -0.81
C ILE A 40 -9.11 -9.78 0.34
N CYS A 41 -9.13 -10.70 1.30
CA CYS A 41 -8.16 -10.74 2.38
C CYS A 41 -6.72 -10.78 1.86
N GLU A 42 -5.78 -10.15 2.57
CA GLU A 42 -4.35 -10.19 2.26
C GLU A 42 -3.82 -11.61 2.05
N LYS A 43 -4.28 -12.55 2.87
CA LYS A 43 -3.88 -13.96 2.85
C LYS A 43 -4.34 -14.72 1.59
N GLN A 44 -5.32 -14.22 0.81
CA GLN A 44 -5.68 -14.81 -0.49
C GLN A 44 -4.60 -14.62 -1.55
N ARG A 45 -3.76 -13.59 -1.42
CA ARG A 45 -2.64 -13.36 -2.34
C ARG A 45 -1.42 -14.21 -1.99
N ASN A 46 -1.42 -14.88 -0.84
CA ASN A 46 -0.32 -15.74 -0.43
C ASN A 46 -0.32 -17.04 -1.24
N LYS A 47 0.84 -17.47 -1.72
CA LYS A 47 1.00 -18.74 -2.44
C LYS A 47 1.05 -19.96 -1.52
N LYS A 48 1.22 -19.75 -0.21
CA LYS A 48 1.21 -20.82 0.78
C LYS A 48 -0.22 -21.24 1.09
N VAL A 49 -0.60 -22.44 0.66
CA VAL A 49 -1.94 -23.02 0.86
C VAL A 49 -2.34 -23.01 2.34
N ASN A 50 -1.41 -23.34 3.24
CA ASN A 50 -1.67 -23.43 4.68
C ASN A 50 -1.93 -22.07 5.36
N GLU A 51 -1.70 -20.96 4.66
CA GLU A 51 -1.99 -19.61 5.15
C GLU A 51 -3.14 -18.95 4.38
N TYR A 52 -3.84 -19.69 3.52
CA TYR A 52 -4.93 -19.16 2.71
C TYR A 52 -6.16 -18.80 3.56
N CYS A 53 -6.79 -17.67 3.22
CA CYS A 53 -8.01 -17.20 3.88
C CYS A 53 -9.08 -16.86 2.85
N SER A 54 -10.23 -17.53 2.84
CA SER A 54 -11.32 -17.26 1.88
C SER A 54 -12.11 -15.97 2.14
N ALA A 55 -11.78 -15.22 3.20
CA ALA A 55 -12.48 -14.00 3.59
C ALA A 55 -12.51 -12.93 2.47
N THR A 56 -13.70 -12.41 2.21
CA THR A 56 -13.92 -11.31 1.27
C THR A 56 -14.83 -10.26 1.88
N ALA A 57 -14.68 -9.01 1.45
CA ALA A 57 -15.48 -7.88 1.92
C ALA A 57 -15.98 -7.04 0.74
N ILE A 58 -17.04 -6.28 0.98
CA ILE A 58 -17.66 -5.41 -0.01
C ILE A 58 -17.84 -4.01 0.60
N ILE A 59 -17.40 -3.00 -0.13
CA ILE A 59 -17.80 -1.60 0.09
C ILE A 59 -18.95 -1.34 -0.87
N GLU A 60 -20.17 -1.16 -0.34
CA GLU A 60 -21.39 -1.01 -1.16
C GLU A 60 -21.47 0.36 -1.85
N ASN A 61 -20.81 1.37 -1.28
CA ASN A 61 -20.67 2.71 -1.86
C ASN A 61 -19.24 3.21 -1.60
N ILE A 62 -18.41 3.32 -2.65
CA ILE A 62 -17.02 3.78 -2.50
C ILE A 62 -16.89 5.26 -2.11
N HIS A 63 -18.00 6.01 -2.17
CA HIS A 63 -18.09 7.40 -1.74
C HIS A 63 -18.82 7.56 -0.41
N ASP A 64 -19.04 6.46 0.34
CA ASP A 64 -19.63 6.52 1.68
C ASP A 64 -18.72 7.32 2.64
N PRO A 65 -19.19 8.47 3.19
CA PRO A 65 -18.39 9.29 4.09
C PRO A 65 -18.03 8.55 5.39
N GLU A 66 -18.81 7.55 5.79
CA GLU A 66 -18.54 6.75 6.99
C GLU A 66 -17.58 5.58 6.74
N ASN A 67 -17.15 5.38 5.49
CA ASN A 67 -16.27 4.28 5.08
C ASN A 67 -16.77 2.92 5.58
N ARG A 68 -18.06 2.61 5.42
CA ARG A 68 -18.62 1.33 5.87
C ARG A 68 -18.25 0.22 4.89
N MET A 69 -18.05 -0.98 5.43
CA MET A 69 -17.87 -2.19 4.64
C MET A 69 -18.59 -3.38 5.26
N ARG A 70 -18.90 -4.37 4.42
CA ARG A 70 -19.54 -5.63 4.82
C ARG A 70 -18.60 -6.79 4.56
N LEU A 71 -18.24 -7.52 5.62
CA LEU A 71 -17.58 -8.82 5.50
C LEU A 71 -18.60 -9.84 4.99
N GLN A 72 -18.22 -10.65 4.00
CA GLN A 72 -19.07 -11.73 3.48
C GLN A 72 -19.09 -12.94 4.44
N PRO A 73 -20.11 -13.81 4.35
CA PRO A 73 -20.17 -15.04 5.13
C PRO A 73 -18.89 -15.89 5.02
N GLY A 74 -18.56 -16.61 6.09
CA GLY A 74 -17.34 -17.43 6.21
C GLY A 74 -16.22 -16.76 7.02
N GLY A 75 -16.15 -15.42 7.02
CA GLY A 75 -15.23 -14.68 7.88
C GLY A 75 -13.75 -14.98 7.67
N HIS A 76 -12.90 -14.50 8.61
CA HIS A 76 -11.47 -14.80 8.63
C HIS A 76 -11.18 -16.09 9.40
N ASN A 77 -10.20 -16.85 8.93
CA ASN A 77 -9.68 -18.08 9.57
C ASN A 77 -8.28 -17.86 10.18
N HIS A 78 -7.90 -16.61 10.41
CA HIS A 78 -6.62 -16.22 11.00
C HIS A 78 -6.85 -15.02 11.93
N GLY A 79 -5.94 -14.80 12.87
CA GLY A 79 -5.94 -13.58 13.69
C GLY A 79 -5.60 -12.34 12.87
N ALA A 80 -6.05 -11.18 13.35
CA ALA A 80 -5.57 -9.91 12.82
C ALA A 80 -4.06 -9.78 13.04
N VAL A 81 -3.37 -9.10 12.11
CA VAL A 81 -1.92 -8.94 12.19
C VAL A 81 -1.64 -7.49 12.51
N ASP A 82 -1.12 -7.24 13.72
CA ASP A 82 -0.65 -5.92 14.10
C ASP A 82 0.53 -5.52 13.20
N ARG A 83 0.40 -4.36 12.58
CA ARG A 83 1.28 -3.91 11.50
C ARG A 83 1.39 -2.41 11.52
N ASP A 84 2.60 -1.92 11.27
CA ASP A 84 2.85 -0.49 11.09
C ASP A 84 1.98 0.08 9.95
N LEU A 85 1.11 1.04 10.33
CA LEU A 85 0.19 1.76 9.45
C LEU A 85 0.81 3.03 8.86
N ASP A 86 1.86 3.56 9.48
CA ASP A 86 2.50 4.84 9.15
C ASP A 86 3.62 4.69 8.12
N MET A 87 4.42 3.62 8.21
CA MET A 87 5.48 3.32 7.25
C MET A 87 5.01 3.33 5.80
N PRO A 88 3.85 2.75 5.44
CA PRO A 88 3.34 2.81 4.08
C PRO A 88 3.20 4.24 3.54
N TYR A 89 2.84 5.22 4.37
CA TYR A 89 2.77 6.64 4.01
C TYR A 89 4.16 7.22 3.72
N LEU A 90 5.09 7.09 4.66
CA LEU A 90 6.48 7.54 4.48
C LEU A 90 7.11 6.92 3.23
N ARG A 91 6.94 5.61 3.04
CA ARG A 91 7.43 4.87 1.87
C ARG A 91 6.85 5.40 0.56
N ARG A 92 5.56 5.74 0.52
CA ARG A 92 4.91 6.32 -0.66
C ARG A 92 5.45 7.71 -0.92
N ALA A 93 5.54 8.57 0.09
CA ALA A 93 6.00 9.95 -0.05
C ALA A 93 7.43 10.02 -0.61
N ILE A 94 8.37 9.28 -0.01
CA ILE A 94 9.74 9.13 -0.52
C ILE A 94 9.74 8.60 -1.95
N GLY A 95 8.95 7.56 -2.24
CA GLY A 95 8.90 6.96 -3.57
C GLY A 95 8.42 7.92 -4.65
N ARG A 96 7.42 8.74 -4.35
CA ARG A 96 6.92 9.78 -5.25
C ARG A 96 8.01 10.80 -5.52
N ARG A 97 8.57 11.43 -4.48
CA ARG A 97 9.63 12.44 -4.66
C ARG A 97 10.86 11.90 -5.37
N ALA A 98 11.29 10.68 -5.07
CA ALA A 98 12.44 10.06 -5.73
C ALA A 98 12.23 9.81 -7.24
N THR A 99 10.99 9.90 -7.72
CA THR A 99 10.62 9.65 -9.13
C THR A 99 9.90 10.81 -9.80
N THR A 100 9.67 11.92 -9.09
CA THR A 100 9.19 13.17 -9.68
C THR A 100 10.26 13.73 -10.64
N PHE A 101 9.81 14.24 -11.79
CA PHE A 101 10.68 14.89 -12.77
C PHE A 101 11.45 16.04 -12.11
N GLY A 102 12.76 16.16 -12.38
CA GLY A 102 13.66 17.13 -11.72
C GLY A 102 14.24 16.66 -10.37
N ALA A 103 13.57 15.77 -9.63
CA ALA A 103 14.06 15.25 -8.34
C ALA A 103 14.82 13.91 -8.45
N MET A 104 14.95 13.35 -9.65
CA MET A 104 15.65 12.08 -9.89
C MET A 104 17.17 12.17 -9.64
N SER A 105 17.76 13.36 -9.71
CA SER A 105 19.16 13.64 -9.39
C SER A 105 19.39 13.90 -7.90
N MET A 106 18.35 14.24 -7.13
CA MET A 106 18.49 14.55 -5.71
C MET A 106 19.05 13.37 -4.92
N PRO A 107 19.94 13.61 -3.94
CA PRO A 107 20.41 12.56 -3.05
C PRO A 107 19.25 11.91 -2.28
N ILE A 108 19.18 10.58 -2.29
CA ILE A 108 18.09 9.86 -1.62
C ILE A 108 18.08 10.13 -0.11
N ARG A 109 19.24 10.38 0.50
CA ARG A 109 19.34 10.74 1.93
C ARG A 109 18.63 12.06 2.23
N HIS A 110 18.79 13.04 1.35
CA HIS A 110 18.12 14.32 1.51
C HIS A 110 16.59 14.16 1.40
N ILE A 111 16.09 13.42 0.40
CA ILE A 111 14.66 13.08 0.30
C ILE A 111 14.16 12.38 1.57
N TYR A 112 14.90 11.38 2.06
CA TYR A 112 14.52 10.65 3.28
C TYR A 112 14.40 11.57 4.49
N ASN A 113 15.41 12.42 4.73
CA ASN A 113 15.44 13.32 5.87
C ASN A 113 14.30 14.34 5.85
N GLU A 114 13.93 14.85 4.68
CA GLU A 114 12.79 15.76 4.57
C GLU A 114 11.45 15.03 4.80
N GLU A 115 11.29 13.82 4.27
CA GLU A 115 10.03 13.08 4.41
C GLU A 115 9.78 12.54 5.81
N ILE A 116 10.83 12.22 6.59
CA ILE A 116 10.65 11.78 8.00
C ILE A 116 10.20 12.92 8.91
N VAL A 117 10.47 14.19 8.57
CA VAL A 117 9.95 15.34 9.32
C VAL A 117 8.43 15.39 9.20
N SER A 118 7.89 15.11 8.01
CA SER A 118 6.45 15.08 7.75
C SER A 118 5.77 13.76 8.15
N HIS A 119 6.52 12.66 8.26
CA HIS A 119 6.01 11.33 8.60
C HIS A 119 6.88 10.62 9.66
N PRO A 120 7.03 11.18 10.87
CA PRO A 120 7.99 10.70 11.86
C PRO A 120 7.67 9.28 12.34
N ALA A 121 6.40 8.94 12.56
CA ALA A 121 5.98 7.62 13.01
C ALA A 121 6.40 6.51 12.03
N GLY A 122 6.28 6.76 10.71
CA GLY A 122 6.67 5.79 9.70
C GLY A 122 8.18 5.50 9.66
N SER A 123 9.01 6.39 10.21
CA SER A 123 10.46 6.19 10.27
C SER A 123 10.88 5.11 11.30
N LEU A 124 10.00 4.80 12.26
CA LEU A 124 10.24 3.78 13.29
C LEU A 124 10.39 2.38 12.69
N SER A 125 9.69 2.07 11.59
CA SER A 125 9.83 0.78 10.88
C SER A 125 10.35 0.87 9.44
N TYR A 126 10.65 2.09 8.96
CA TYR A 126 11.17 2.32 7.62
C TYR A 126 12.50 3.05 7.62
N THR A 127 13.56 2.26 7.58
CA THR A 127 14.94 2.75 7.63
C THR A 127 15.35 3.45 6.34
N PHE A 128 16.36 4.33 6.46
CA PHE A 128 17.02 4.94 5.31
C PHE A 128 17.55 3.90 4.31
N GLN A 129 18.10 2.78 4.78
CA GLN A 129 18.64 1.73 3.91
C GLN A 129 17.54 1.12 3.03
N GLN A 130 16.38 0.78 3.62
CA GLN A 130 15.21 0.30 2.86
C GLN A 130 14.75 1.34 1.83
N ALA A 131 14.67 2.61 2.24
CA ALA A 131 14.33 3.71 1.33
C ALA A 131 15.33 3.84 0.17
N GLN A 132 16.62 3.75 0.44
CA GLN A 132 17.68 3.84 -0.56
C GLN A 132 17.58 2.74 -1.60
N HIS A 133 17.48 1.48 -1.17
CA HIS A 133 17.35 0.34 -2.09
C HIS A 133 16.10 0.48 -2.98
N ARG A 134 14.96 0.88 -2.39
CA ARG A 134 13.72 1.07 -3.14
C ARG A 134 13.83 2.20 -4.17
N CYS A 135 14.37 3.35 -3.79
CA CYS A 135 14.52 4.49 -4.68
C CYS A 135 15.47 4.20 -5.85
N LYS A 136 16.62 3.55 -5.57
CA LYS A 136 17.56 3.11 -6.63
C LYS A 136 16.85 2.23 -7.67
N ARG A 137 16.08 1.23 -7.21
CA ARG A 137 15.28 0.38 -8.11
C ARG A 137 14.28 1.20 -8.92
N MET A 138 13.51 2.08 -8.27
CA MET A 138 12.48 2.89 -8.94
C MET A 138 13.06 3.86 -9.98
N ARG A 139 14.23 4.46 -9.70
CA ARG A 139 14.94 5.33 -10.65
C ARG A 139 15.49 4.54 -11.83
N ASN A 140 16.07 3.35 -11.58
CA ASN A 140 16.59 2.50 -12.65
C ASN A 140 15.51 2.08 -13.65
N TYR A 141 14.30 1.72 -13.19
CA TYR A 141 13.17 1.42 -14.09
C TYR A 141 12.70 2.59 -14.96
N ARG A 142 13.11 3.83 -14.63
CA ARG A 142 12.73 5.05 -15.35
C ARG A 142 13.88 5.65 -16.15
N ARG A 143 15.08 5.07 -16.07
CA ARG A 143 16.18 5.51 -16.94
C ARG A 143 15.83 5.14 -18.38
N PRO A 144 16.08 6.04 -19.35
CA PRO A 144 15.97 5.68 -20.76
C PRO A 144 16.84 4.46 -21.04
N LYS A 145 16.36 3.55 -21.89
CA LYS A 145 17.25 2.54 -22.45
C LYS A 145 18.29 3.26 -23.31
N ILE A 146 19.54 2.84 -23.20
CA ILE A 146 20.58 3.29 -24.14
C ILE A 146 20.14 2.77 -25.52
N PRO A 147 20.02 3.62 -26.55
CA PRO A 147 19.72 3.16 -27.90
C PRO A 147 20.79 2.15 -28.35
N GLU A 148 20.38 1.01 -28.88
CA GLU A 148 21.30 -0.03 -29.36
C GLU A 148 22.02 0.38 -30.66
N THR A 149 21.58 1.47 -31.28
CA THR A 149 22.20 2.10 -32.44
C THR A 149 22.32 3.61 -32.22
N ILE A 150 23.55 4.11 -32.27
CA ILE A 150 23.85 5.53 -32.48
C ILE A 150 23.79 5.74 -34.01
N PRO A 151 23.05 6.73 -34.54
CA PRO A 151 23.04 7.01 -35.98
C PRO A 151 24.43 7.41 -36.50
#